data_AF-A0A147BXL9-F1
#
_entry.id   AF-A0A147BXL9-F1
#
_cell.length_a   1.000
_cell.length_b   1.000
_cell.length_c   1.000
_cell.angle_alpha   90.00
_cell.angle_beta   90.00
_cell.angle_gamma   90.00
#
_symmetry.space_group_name_H-M   'P 1'
#
loop_
_entity.id
_entity.type
_entity.pdbx_description
1 polymer ?
#
loop_
_entity_poly.entity_id
_entity_poly.type
_entity_poly.pdbx_seq_one_letter_code
_entity_poly.pdbx_strand_id
1 'polypeptide(L)'
;MMPLRLQRGACQLLLGCLGFFLAIIATAANTAQGATPVDIPQVLGAVHGKMFNFQFKNSESIIFTNAPGTCLTIQFFFSDEETNSFAEVWLFYKTNDGRRHVNIIPLQFTAEKIRFEIPESSNNGHMFKEAQFQAFHYSNCYILKASLNNDCFIIVLPTSSSISRANQCVPQAELEKCKYENYEVSEDPKCLEYEEVYKAHEAPGVPNSAPKVVNEATAQSSSDDTPLGERHNLLQRYQDFPRGFLYGTVQLVYSSLEDDPSRICMFTYRPNENPPEHGKLHMLTTSTTQKDFIVQEFHPETADGLNTAYKTKAQIYRDGKFYETWVIFTDRKRCTLLRTPGYHDLCELFTAGARTSGSLNNYCFFIYAMFCKEPAKKFTSLGDCWPPARQPSP
;
A
#
# COMPACT_ATOMS: atom_id res chain seq x y z
N MET A 1 62.78 16.61 -79.15
CA MET A 1 61.51 17.06 -79.77
C MET A 1 60.37 16.25 -79.13
N MET A 2 59.37 16.95 -78.58
CA MET A 2 58.11 16.41 -78.01
C MET A 2 57.08 16.02 -79.09
N PRO A 3 56.01 15.28 -78.75
CA PRO A 3 54.67 15.87 -78.43
C PRO A 3 54.03 15.19 -77.18
N LEU A 4 53.27 15.78 -76.22
CA LEU A 4 52.25 16.84 -76.13
C LEU A 4 51.11 16.66 -77.17
N ARG A 5 49.85 16.31 -76.88
CA ARG A 5 48.95 16.46 -75.73
C ARG A 5 47.75 15.51 -75.90
N LEU A 6 47.12 15.07 -74.80
CA LEU A 6 45.69 15.34 -74.56
C LEU A 6 45.31 15.04 -73.10
N GLN A 7 45.13 16.12 -72.35
CA GLN A 7 44.41 16.16 -71.08
C GLN A 7 42.95 15.73 -71.27
N ARG A 8 42.49 14.82 -70.40
CA ARG A 8 41.23 14.85 -69.62
C ARG A 8 40.71 13.41 -69.47
N GLY A 9 40.77 12.91 -68.23
CA GLY A 9 40.00 11.71 -67.89
C GLY A 9 40.72 10.70 -67.00
N ALA A 10 41.36 11.13 -65.90
CA ALA A 10 41.65 10.21 -64.79
C ALA A 10 41.88 10.92 -63.43
N CYS A 11 41.61 12.22 -63.33
CA CYS A 11 41.53 12.93 -62.05
C CYS A 11 40.17 12.64 -61.35
N GLN A 12 39.76 11.37 -61.36
CA GLN A 12 38.59 10.85 -60.63
C GLN A 12 38.87 9.52 -59.91
N LEU A 13 40.09 8.97 -59.98
CA LEU A 13 40.43 7.69 -59.36
C LEU A 13 41.43 7.77 -58.21
N LEU A 14 41.91 8.96 -57.85
CA LEU A 14 42.87 9.16 -56.76
C LEU A 14 42.31 9.92 -55.54
N LEU A 15 41.03 10.31 -55.57
CA LEU A 15 40.29 10.84 -54.41
C LEU A 15 39.38 9.81 -53.74
N GLY A 16 39.30 8.58 -54.28
CA GLY A 16 38.48 7.48 -53.73
C GLY A 16 39.17 6.66 -52.63
N CYS A 17 40.48 6.82 -52.42
CA CYS A 17 41.26 5.97 -51.50
C CYS A 17 41.76 6.69 -50.23
N LEU A 18 41.38 7.95 -50.01
CA LEU A 18 41.64 8.69 -48.77
C LEU A 18 40.38 8.91 -47.89
N GLY A 19 39.23 8.39 -48.33
CA GLY A 19 37.96 8.38 -47.58
C GLY A 19 37.65 7.05 -46.90
N PHE A 20 38.63 6.16 -46.75
CA PHE A 20 38.52 4.89 -46.02
C PHE A 20 39.47 4.84 -44.82
N PHE A 21 39.77 6.00 -44.23
CA PHE A 21 40.02 6.00 -42.79
C PHE A 21 38.71 5.58 -42.15
N LEU A 22 38.74 4.38 -41.60
CA LEU A 22 37.84 3.86 -40.59
C LEU A 22 37.51 4.96 -39.58
N ALA A 23 36.49 5.76 -39.88
CA ALA A 23 35.53 6.17 -38.90
C ALA A 23 34.90 4.87 -38.41
N ILE A 24 35.57 4.23 -37.46
CA ILE A 24 34.83 3.61 -36.37
C ILE A 24 34.05 4.79 -35.81
N ILE A 25 32.85 4.99 -36.35
CA ILE A 25 31.79 5.61 -35.59
C ILE A 25 31.77 4.72 -34.37
N ALA A 26 32.37 5.20 -33.28
CA ALA A 26 31.95 4.80 -31.97
C ALA A 26 30.45 5.06 -32.03
N THR A 27 29.69 4.00 -32.35
CA THR A 27 28.29 3.91 -32.00
C THR A 27 28.32 4.31 -30.55
N ALA A 28 27.86 5.53 -30.28
CA ALA A 28 27.79 6.06 -28.95
C ALA A 28 27.14 4.93 -28.16
N ALA A 29 27.93 4.30 -27.28
CA ALA A 29 27.41 3.37 -26.31
C ALA A 29 26.19 4.09 -25.75
N ASN A 30 25.00 3.50 -25.91
CA ASN A 30 23.73 4.05 -25.46
C ASN A 30 24.01 4.90 -24.23
N THR A 31 24.05 6.22 -24.41
CA THR A 31 24.29 7.12 -23.30
C THR A 31 23.10 6.85 -22.41
N ALA A 32 23.34 6.10 -21.33
CA ALA A 32 22.32 5.83 -20.34
C ALA A 32 21.71 7.19 -20.03
N GLN A 33 20.42 7.35 -20.38
CA GLN A 33 19.73 8.62 -20.22
C GLN A 33 19.97 9.05 -18.78
N GLY A 34 20.65 10.19 -18.60
CA GLY A 34 21.00 10.67 -17.26
C GLY A 34 19.75 10.80 -16.40
N ALA A 35 19.87 10.49 -15.11
CA ALA A 35 18.78 10.68 -14.16
C ALA A 35 18.22 12.10 -14.29
N THR A 36 16.91 12.22 -14.46
CA THR A 36 16.23 13.52 -14.43
C THR A 36 15.68 13.73 -13.02
N PRO A 37 16.04 14.81 -12.31
CA PRO A 37 15.40 15.16 -11.05
C PRO A 37 13.88 15.28 -11.25
N VAL A 38 13.10 14.74 -10.32
CA VAL A 38 11.63 14.75 -10.39
C VAL A 38 11.05 15.13 -9.04
N ASP A 39 9.87 15.75 -9.09
CA ASP A 39 9.20 16.20 -7.88
C ASP A 39 8.71 15.00 -7.05
N ILE A 40 8.83 15.10 -5.73
CA ILE A 40 8.43 14.05 -4.79
C ILE A 40 6.95 13.68 -4.91
N PRO A 41 5.99 14.63 -4.98
CA PRO A 41 4.59 14.28 -5.20
C PRO A 41 4.34 13.44 -6.46
N GLN A 42 5.11 13.68 -7.54
CA GLN A 42 5.01 12.90 -8.77
C GLN A 42 5.46 11.45 -8.54
N VAL A 43 6.60 11.26 -7.87
CA VAL A 43 7.11 9.92 -7.56
C VAL A 43 6.17 9.20 -6.61
N LEU A 44 5.79 9.84 -5.52
CA LEU A 44 4.87 9.29 -4.53
C LEU A 44 3.52 8.91 -5.16
N GLY A 45 2.96 9.74 -6.04
CA GLY A 45 1.75 9.39 -6.79
C GLY A 45 1.94 8.17 -7.71
N ALA A 46 3.11 8.02 -8.33
CA ALA A 46 3.41 6.90 -9.23
C ALA A 46 3.67 5.56 -8.50
N VAL A 47 4.20 5.63 -7.27
CA VAL A 47 4.48 4.45 -6.43
C VAL A 47 3.37 4.17 -5.41
N HIS A 48 2.43 5.09 -5.25
CA HIS A 48 1.32 5.00 -4.29
C HIS A 48 0.59 3.65 -4.40
N GLY A 49 0.51 2.94 -3.28
CA GLY A 49 -0.23 1.67 -3.18
C GLY A 49 0.38 0.51 -3.96
N LYS A 50 1.55 0.66 -4.60
CA LYS A 50 2.27 -0.46 -5.22
C LYS A 50 3.10 -1.20 -4.17
N MET A 51 3.09 -2.53 -4.24
CA MET A 51 3.97 -3.36 -3.41
C MET A 51 5.33 -3.53 -4.08
N PHE A 52 6.37 -3.41 -3.27
CA PHE A 52 7.75 -3.57 -3.68
C PHE A 52 8.42 -4.63 -2.83
N ASN A 53 8.74 -5.79 -3.41
CA ASN A 53 9.43 -6.86 -2.70
C ASN A 53 10.94 -6.62 -2.76
N PHE A 54 11.58 -6.68 -1.59
CA PHE A 54 13.02 -6.60 -1.48
C PHE A 54 13.66 -7.77 -2.23
N GLN A 55 14.67 -7.47 -3.06
CA GLN A 55 15.39 -8.49 -3.83
C GLN A 55 16.79 -8.70 -3.27
N PHE A 56 17.58 -7.62 -3.25
CA PHE A 56 18.97 -7.67 -2.79
C PHE A 56 19.46 -6.26 -2.44
N LYS A 57 20.59 -6.24 -1.74
CA LYS A 57 21.35 -5.06 -1.33
C LYS A 57 22.83 -5.28 -1.65
N ASN A 58 23.59 -4.19 -1.75
CA ASN A 58 25.06 -4.24 -1.78
C ASN A 58 25.71 -3.80 -0.44
N SER A 59 24.91 -3.61 0.61
CA SER A 59 25.34 -3.21 1.96
C SER A 59 25.16 -4.33 2.99
N GLU A 60 25.87 -4.24 4.12
CA GLU A 60 25.73 -5.20 5.23
C GLU A 60 24.35 -5.13 5.92
N SER A 61 23.75 -3.94 6.01
CA SER A 61 22.41 -3.70 6.58
C SER A 61 21.39 -3.33 5.51
N ILE A 62 20.11 -3.65 5.75
CA ILE A 62 18.97 -3.10 4.99
C ILE A 62 18.72 -1.69 5.55
N ILE A 63 18.43 -0.73 4.67
CA ILE A 63 18.23 0.68 4.96
C ILE A 63 17.16 0.87 6.05
N PHE A 64 16.05 0.15 5.93
CA PHE A 64 14.88 0.34 6.79
C PHE A 64 14.67 -0.72 7.88
N THR A 65 15.58 -1.69 8.03
CA THR A 65 15.50 -2.69 9.11
C THR A 65 16.80 -3.47 9.25
N ASN A 66 17.17 -3.89 10.46
CA ASN A 66 18.26 -4.84 10.70
C ASN A 66 17.79 -6.29 10.73
N ALA A 67 16.49 -6.54 10.73
CA ALA A 67 15.98 -7.89 10.82
C ALA A 67 16.31 -8.64 9.50
N PRO A 68 17.10 -9.72 9.55
CA PRO A 68 17.23 -10.63 8.42
C PRO A 68 15.91 -11.38 8.35
N GLY A 69 14.95 -10.79 7.66
CA GLY A 69 13.66 -11.41 7.47
C GLY A 69 13.75 -12.49 6.39
N THR A 70 12.92 -13.52 6.51
CA THR A 70 12.68 -14.48 5.42
C THR A 70 12.08 -13.78 4.19
N CYS A 71 11.49 -12.59 4.40
CA CYS A 71 11.04 -11.71 3.34
C CYS A 71 10.87 -10.25 3.84
N LEU A 72 10.84 -9.29 2.91
CA LEU A 72 10.57 -7.86 3.16
C LEU A 72 9.80 -7.26 1.97
N THR A 73 8.71 -6.55 2.25
CA THR A 73 7.90 -5.80 1.28
C THR A 73 7.71 -4.39 1.80
N ILE A 74 7.86 -3.38 0.93
CA ILE A 74 7.53 -1.99 1.23
C ILE A 74 6.38 -1.48 0.36
N GLN A 75 5.61 -0.54 0.89
CA GLN A 75 4.54 0.14 0.16
C GLN A 75 4.51 1.61 0.56
N PHE A 76 4.52 2.49 -0.45
CA PHE A 76 4.41 3.92 -0.26
C PHE A 76 2.93 4.33 -0.26
N PHE A 77 2.57 5.17 0.70
CA PHE A 77 1.27 5.81 0.78
C PHE A 77 1.46 7.31 0.67
N PHE A 78 0.53 7.93 -0.04
CA PHE A 78 0.60 9.34 -0.37
C PHE A 78 -0.81 9.83 -0.66
N SER A 79 -1.12 10.97 -0.08
CA SER A 79 -2.31 11.73 -0.39
C SER A 79 -1.94 13.18 -0.38
N ASP A 80 -2.18 13.87 -1.49
CA ASP A 80 -2.11 15.31 -1.58
C ASP A 80 -3.53 15.87 -1.45
N GLU A 81 -3.81 16.55 -0.35
CA GLU A 81 -5.03 17.35 -0.17
C GLU A 81 -4.62 18.79 0.14
N GLU A 82 -5.41 19.77 -0.34
CA GLU A 82 -5.11 21.21 -0.27
C GLU A 82 -4.63 21.71 1.11
N THR A 83 -5.06 21.07 2.21
CA THR A 83 -4.69 21.48 3.58
C THR A 83 -4.00 20.41 4.42
N ASN A 84 -3.94 19.14 3.96
CA ASN A 84 -3.40 18.02 4.74
C ASN A 84 -2.82 16.95 3.81
N SER A 85 -1.65 17.22 3.26
CA SER A 85 -0.90 16.20 2.54
C SER A 85 -0.20 15.27 3.53
N PHE A 86 -0.21 13.96 3.24
CA PHE A 86 0.53 12.99 4.05
C PHE A 86 1.22 11.97 3.16
N ALA A 87 2.35 11.48 3.63
CA ALA A 87 3.05 10.36 3.03
C ALA A 87 3.65 9.46 4.11
N GLU A 88 3.77 8.18 3.80
CA GLU A 88 4.36 7.19 4.69
C GLU A 88 4.81 5.96 3.91
N VAL A 89 5.75 5.20 4.49
CA VAL A 89 6.13 3.89 4.00
C VAL A 89 5.73 2.85 5.03
N TRP A 90 5.00 1.84 4.60
CA TRP A 90 4.78 0.66 5.43
C TRP A 90 5.76 -0.41 5.03
N LEU A 91 6.30 -1.08 6.04
CA LEU A 91 7.27 -2.16 5.91
C LEU A 91 6.67 -3.42 6.50
N PHE A 92 6.59 -4.44 5.67
CA PHE A 92 6.07 -5.74 6.01
C PHE A 92 7.22 -6.73 5.94
N TYR A 93 7.54 -7.37 7.04
CA TYR A 93 8.61 -8.34 7.07
C TYR A 93 8.28 -9.50 8.00
N LYS A 94 8.86 -10.66 7.70
CA LYS A 94 8.78 -11.85 8.56
C LYS A 94 10.14 -12.12 9.16
N THR A 95 10.22 -12.27 10.48
CA THR A 95 11.45 -12.68 11.17
C THR A 95 11.69 -14.18 11.02
N ASN A 96 12.87 -14.67 11.42
CA ASN A 96 13.26 -16.08 11.31
C ASN A 96 12.31 -17.05 12.05
N ASP A 97 11.55 -16.56 13.02
CA ASP A 97 10.54 -17.32 13.76
C ASP A 97 9.17 -17.36 13.06
N GLY A 98 9.08 -16.87 11.81
CA GLY A 98 7.86 -16.85 11.01
C GLY A 98 6.89 -15.72 11.37
N ARG A 99 7.14 -14.96 12.45
CA ARG A 99 6.26 -13.89 12.88
C ARG A 99 6.31 -12.73 11.89
N ARG A 100 5.12 -12.20 11.60
CA ARG A 100 4.94 -11.04 10.73
C ARG A 100 4.98 -9.76 11.54
N HIS A 101 5.77 -8.80 11.08
CA HIS A 101 5.87 -7.46 11.65
C HIS A 101 5.45 -6.43 10.61
N VAL A 102 4.85 -5.35 11.12
CA VAL A 102 4.46 -4.19 10.30
C VAL A 102 5.01 -2.95 10.98
N ASN A 103 5.83 -2.20 10.25
CA ASN A 103 6.35 -0.92 10.69
C ASN A 103 5.83 0.19 9.78
N ILE A 104 5.54 1.35 10.34
CA ILE A 104 5.02 2.50 9.59
C ILE A 104 5.97 3.67 9.81
N ILE A 105 6.62 4.11 8.74
CA ILE A 105 7.53 5.24 8.73
C ILE A 105 6.79 6.45 8.15
N PRO A 106 6.47 7.48 8.94
CA PRO A 106 5.92 8.72 8.41
C PRO A 106 6.96 9.44 7.55
N LEU A 107 6.50 10.09 6.48
CA LEU A 107 7.35 10.87 5.58
C LEU A 107 6.92 12.33 5.64
N GLN A 108 7.91 13.21 5.77
CA GLN A 108 7.74 14.63 5.51
C GLN A 108 8.29 14.92 4.12
N PHE A 109 7.62 15.75 3.32
CA PHE A 109 8.10 16.05 1.98
C PHE A 109 7.82 17.48 1.55
N THR A 110 8.67 17.95 0.65
CA THR A 110 8.47 19.14 -0.18
C THR A 110 8.41 18.71 -1.64
N ALA A 111 8.32 19.65 -2.59
CA ALA A 111 8.43 19.32 -4.01
C ALA A 111 9.76 18.61 -4.33
N GLU A 112 10.87 19.00 -3.69
CA GLU A 112 12.22 18.55 -4.08
C GLU A 112 12.77 17.39 -3.24
N LYS A 113 12.31 17.25 -1.99
CA LYS A 113 12.92 16.34 -1.01
C LYS A 113 11.90 15.60 -0.18
N ILE A 114 12.20 14.33 0.11
CA ILE A 114 11.46 13.50 1.03
C ILE A 114 12.33 13.12 2.21
N ARG A 115 11.81 13.30 3.42
CA ARG A 115 12.48 13.02 4.68
C ARG A 115 11.81 11.82 5.33
N PHE A 116 12.61 10.80 5.58
CA PHE A 116 12.22 9.63 6.35
C PHE A 116 12.58 9.90 7.80
N GLU A 117 11.59 9.80 8.70
CA GLU A 117 11.80 9.89 10.14
C GLU A 117 11.49 8.53 10.76
N ILE A 118 12.53 7.81 11.17
CA ILE A 118 12.35 6.51 11.81
C ILE A 118 11.89 6.75 13.26
N PRO A 119 10.73 6.21 13.68
CA PRO A 119 10.27 6.34 15.06
C PRO A 119 11.29 5.79 16.06
N GLU A 120 11.53 6.50 17.17
CA GLU A 120 12.50 6.07 18.20
C GLU A 120 12.16 4.72 18.84
N SER A 121 10.89 4.29 18.78
CA SER A 121 10.43 2.98 19.25
C SER A 121 10.85 1.82 18.35
N SER A 122 11.39 2.09 17.16
CA SER A 122 11.77 1.10 16.17
C SER A 122 13.19 0.58 16.47
N ASN A 123 13.30 -0.53 17.19
CA ASN A 123 14.58 -1.10 17.66
C ASN A 123 15.36 -1.85 16.57
N ASN A 124 15.01 -1.64 15.31
CA ASN A 124 15.53 -2.41 14.17
C ASN A 124 16.85 -1.87 13.61
N GLY A 125 17.66 -1.17 14.42
CA GLY A 125 18.97 -0.60 14.08
C GLY A 125 19.16 -0.09 12.64
N HIS A 126 18.17 0.66 12.18
CA HIS A 126 18.16 1.40 10.92
C HIS A 126 19.47 2.10 10.65
N MET A 127 19.81 2.18 9.36
CA MET A 127 21.04 2.84 8.94
C MET A 127 21.03 4.36 9.21
N PHE A 128 19.85 4.92 9.50
CA PHE A 128 19.67 6.29 9.92
C PHE A 128 18.45 6.44 10.84
N LYS A 129 18.48 7.45 11.71
CA LYS A 129 17.26 7.93 12.40
C LYS A 129 16.44 8.86 11.50
N GLU A 130 17.13 9.63 10.69
CA GLU A 130 16.55 10.56 9.74
C GLU A 130 17.41 10.62 8.48
N ALA A 131 16.79 10.63 7.31
CA ALA A 131 17.49 10.87 6.06
C ALA A 131 16.60 11.63 5.06
N GLN A 132 17.23 12.57 4.34
CA GLN A 132 16.60 13.33 3.27
C GLN A 132 17.04 12.76 1.92
N PHE A 133 16.06 12.36 1.12
CA PHE A 133 16.24 11.84 -0.21
C PHE A 133 15.73 12.82 -1.25
N GLN A 134 16.39 12.83 -2.40
CA GLN A 134 15.92 13.45 -3.63
C GLN A 134 15.48 12.34 -4.59
N ALA A 135 14.47 12.63 -5.40
CA ALA A 135 13.99 11.68 -6.38
C ALA A 135 14.54 11.97 -7.77
N PHE A 136 14.90 10.89 -8.48
CA PHE A 136 15.31 10.96 -9.87
C PHE A 136 14.56 9.90 -10.68
N HIS A 137 14.22 10.24 -11.91
CA HIS A 137 13.61 9.34 -12.86
C HIS A 137 14.65 8.90 -13.89
N TYR A 138 14.79 7.59 -14.00
CA TYR A 138 15.39 6.90 -15.13
C TYR A 138 14.26 6.30 -15.98
N SER A 139 14.53 5.96 -17.24
CA SER A 139 13.51 5.56 -18.23
C SER A 139 12.48 4.53 -17.73
N ASN A 140 12.86 3.71 -16.75
CA ASN A 140 12.12 2.55 -16.26
C ASN A 140 12.07 2.46 -14.72
N CYS A 141 12.63 3.42 -13.99
CA CYS A 141 12.70 3.37 -12.53
C CYS A 141 12.68 4.78 -11.93
N TYR A 142 12.08 4.89 -10.75
CA TYR A 142 12.39 5.98 -9.84
C TYR A 142 13.51 5.54 -8.91
N ILE A 143 14.41 6.46 -8.57
CA ILE A 143 15.36 6.27 -7.48
C ILE A 143 15.16 7.34 -6.43
N LEU A 144 15.25 6.95 -5.16
CA LEU A 144 15.42 7.87 -4.05
C LEU A 144 16.90 7.84 -3.67
N LYS A 145 17.57 9.00 -3.72
CA LYS A 145 18.99 9.12 -3.42
C LYS A 145 19.23 10.07 -2.27
N ALA A 146 20.05 9.65 -1.30
CA ALA A 146 20.48 10.46 -0.17
C ALA A 146 21.99 10.38 0.00
N SER A 147 22.56 11.44 0.59
CA SER A 147 23.93 11.45 1.10
C SER A 147 23.87 11.68 2.60
N LEU A 148 24.37 10.75 3.39
CA LEU A 148 24.36 10.82 4.85
C LEU A 148 25.70 10.35 5.40
N ASN A 149 26.31 11.15 6.28
CA ASN A 149 27.60 10.82 6.93
C ASN A 149 28.71 10.39 5.95
N ASN A 150 28.83 11.08 4.82
CA ASN A 150 29.74 10.77 3.69
C ASN A 150 29.44 9.50 2.88
N ASP A 151 28.42 8.73 3.27
CA ASP A 151 27.92 7.62 2.48
C ASP A 151 26.79 8.09 1.54
N CYS A 152 26.70 7.42 0.38
CA CYS A 152 25.60 7.59 -0.55
C CYS A 152 24.63 6.39 -0.45
N PHE A 153 23.33 6.67 -0.46
CA PHE A 153 22.26 5.68 -0.39
C PHE A 153 21.32 5.81 -1.58
N ILE A 154 20.96 4.69 -2.19
CA ILE A 154 20.01 4.62 -3.30
C ILE A 154 18.93 3.57 -3.00
N ILE A 155 17.67 3.95 -3.11
CA ILE A 155 16.54 3.02 -3.13
C ILE A 155 16.00 3.00 -4.55
N VAL A 156 15.99 1.83 -5.18
CA VAL A 156 15.51 1.66 -6.55
C VAL A 156 14.08 1.15 -6.54
N LEU A 157 13.17 1.92 -7.16
CA LEU A 157 11.74 1.64 -7.28
C LEU A 157 11.37 1.49 -8.76
N PRO A 158 11.29 0.26 -9.28
CA PRO A 158 10.93 0.05 -10.68
C PRO A 158 9.52 0.51 -11.03
N THR A 159 9.30 0.96 -12.25
CA THR A 159 7.96 1.39 -12.70
C THR A 159 7.08 0.24 -13.19
N SER A 160 7.66 -0.92 -13.53
CA SER A 160 6.98 -2.14 -13.99
C SER A 160 7.54 -3.42 -13.37
N SER A 161 6.73 -4.49 -13.38
CA SER A 161 7.10 -5.84 -12.92
C SER A 161 8.09 -6.57 -13.83
N SER A 162 8.28 -6.10 -15.07
CA SER A 162 9.30 -6.65 -15.98
C SER A 162 10.73 -6.29 -15.57
N ILE A 163 10.89 -5.44 -14.56
CA ILE A 163 12.17 -4.93 -14.09
C ILE A 163 12.41 -5.49 -12.69
N SER A 164 13.34 -6.42 -12.58
CA SER A 164 13.70 -7.07 -11.31
C SER A 164 15.10 -6.71 -10.82
N ARG A 165 15.90 -6.00 -11.63
CA ARG A 165 17.29 -5.63 -11.29
C ARG A 165 17.54 -4.15 -11.50
N ALA A 166 18.16 -3.51 -10.51
CA ALA A 166 18.51 -2.10 -10.53
C ALA A 166 19.32 -1.70 -11.77
N ASN A 167 20.25 -2.54 -12.21
CA ASN A 167 21.11 -2.25 -13.37
C ASN A 167 20.39 -2.29 -14.73
N GLN A 168 19.11 -2.71 -14.78
CA GLN A 168 18.27 -2.62 -15.97
C GLN A 168 17.78 -1.18 -16.22
N CYS A 169 17.91 -0.28 -15.23
CA CYS A 169 17.47 1.10 -15.34
C CYS A 169 18.46 2.13 -14.78
N VAL A 170 19.23 1.79 -13.74
CA VAL A 170 20.25 2.66 -13.14
C VAL A 170 21.63 2.27 -13.66
N PRO A 171 22.47 3.22 -14.10
CA PRO A 171 23.82 2.91 -14.54
C PRO A 171 24.65 2.22 -13.45
N GLN A 172 25.34 1.13 -13.82
CA GLN A 172 26.20 0.37 -12.90
C GLN A 172 27.25 1.26 -12.20
N ALA A 173 27.82 2.25 -12.91
CA ALA A 173 28.80 3.18 -12.36
C ALA A 173 28.24 4.09 -11.25
N GLU A 174 26.92 4.25 -11.15
CA GLU A 174 26.26 4.93 -10.03
C GLU A 174 25.98 3.96 -8.88
N LEU A 175 25.49 2.76 -9.19
CA LEU A 175 25.21 1.71 -8.19
C LEU A 175 26.46 1.27 -7.43
N GLU A 176 27.63 1.22 -8.07
CA GLU A 176 28.90 0.84 -7.43
C GLU A 176 29.43 1.89 -6.45
N LYS A 177 29.01 3.15 -6.59
CA LYS A 177 29.47 4.27 -5.74
C LYS A 177 28.62 4.46 -4.48
N CYS A 178 27.45 3.82 -4.42
CA CYS A 178 26.47 4.03 -3.37
C CYS A 178 26.07 2.69 -2.76
N LYS A 179 25.71 2.71 -1.48
CA LYS A 179 24.95 1.63 -0.87
C LYS A 179 23.54 1.67 -1.47
N TYR A 180 23.01 0.56 -1.94
CA TYR A 180 21.70 0.52 -2.55
C TYR A 180 20.87 -0.70 -2.20
N GLU A 181 19.56 -0.48 -2.26
CA GLU A 181 18.54 -1.52 -2.20
C GLU A 181 17.78 -1.59 -3.51
N ASN A 182 17.58 -2.82 -3.96
CA ASN A 182 16.78 -3.11 -5.12
C ASN A 182 15.49 -3.80 -4.71
N TYR A 183 14.39 -3.27 -5.23
CA TYR A 183 13.07 -3.84 -5.09
C TYR A 183 12.52 -4.26 -6.45
N GLU A 184 11.54 -5.16 -6.45
CA GLU A 184 10.73 -5.49 -7.62
C GLU A 184 9.26 -5.15 -7.36
N VAL A 185 8.53 -4.73 -8.40
CA VAL A 185 7.08 -4.59 -8.29
C VAL A 185 6.47 -5.98 -8.14
N SER A 186 5.69 -6.16 -7.07
CA SER A 186 5.12 -7.46 -6.72
C SER A 186 3.60 -7.41 -6.64
N GLU A 187 2.97 -8.52 -7.03
CA GLU A 187 1.59 -8.87 -6.68
C GLU A 187 1.55 -10.04 -5.70
N ASP A 188 2.71 -10.60 -5.34
CA ASP A 188 2.86 -11.78 -4.49
C ASP A 188 2.64 -11.41 -3.00
N PRO A 189 1.60 -11.98 -2.35
CA PRO A 189 1.29 -11.70 -0.96
C PRO A 189 2.10 -12.55 0.03
N LYS A 190 3.12 -13.32 -0.36
CA LYS A 190 3.87 -14.22 0.55
C LYS A 190 4.36 -13.57 1.85
N CYS A 191 4.82 -12.33 1.81
CA CYS A 191 5.21 -11.60 3.03
C CYS A 191 4.07 -11.24 3.96
N LEU A 192 2.85 -11.32 3.44
CA LEU A 192 1.61 -10.88 4.05
C LEU A 192 0.81 -12.04 4.61
N GLU A 193 1.04 -13.25 4.10
CA GLU A 193 0.40 -14.48 4.58
C GLU A 193 0.62 -14.67 6.08
N TYR A 194 -0.47 -14.91 6.80
CA TYR A 194 -0.46 -15.15 8.23
C TYR A 194 -0.20 -16.64 8.50
N GLU A 195 0.86 -16.97 9.22
CA GLU A 195 0.97 -18.28 9.86
C GLU A 195 0.17 -18.21 11.17
N GLU A 196 -0.87 -19.04 11.30
CA GLU A 196 -1.59 -19.17 12.57
C GLU A 196 -0.62 -19.65 13.65
N VAL A 197 -0.19 -18.74 14.52
CA VAL A 197 0.43 -19.12 15.78
C VAL A 197 -0.68 -19.78 16.60
N TYR A 198 -0.73 -21.11 16.56
CA TYR A 198 -1.69 -21.91 17.30
C TYR A 198 -1.80 -21.44 18.75
N LYS A 199 -3.05 -21.34 19.19
CA LYS A 199 -3.53 -21.06 20.54
C LYS A 199 -2.61 -21.64 21.62
N ALA A 200 -2.35 -20.83 22.64
CA ALA A 200 -1.90 -21.34 23.94
C ALA A 200 -2.70 -22.60 24.28
N HIS A 201 -1.99 -23.67 24.66
CA HIS A 201 -2.60 -24.95 25.03
C HIS A 201 -3.78 -24.72 25.97
N GLU A 202 -4.96 -25.18 25.54
CA GLU A 202 -6.07 -25.39 26.46
C GLU A 202 -5.60 -26.39 27.52
N ALA A 203 -5.36 -25.88 28.73
CA ALA A 203 -5.16 -26.72 29.89
C ALA A 203 -6.43 -27.56 30.08
N PRO A 204 -6.32 -28.89 30.23
CA PRO A 204 -7.49 -29.75 30.33
C PRO A 204 -8.18 -29.57 31.67
N GLY A 205 -9.45 -29.16 31.62
CA GLY A 205 -10.47 -29.51 32.61
C GLY A 205 -10.79 -28.48 33.70
N VAL A 206 -11.72 -27.56 33.41
CA VAL A 206 -12.73 -27.06 34.38
C VAL A 206 -14.03 -26.73 33.61
N PRO A 207 -15.23 -27.12 34.07
CA PRO A 207 -16.47 -27.03 33.29
C PRO A 207 -17.06 -25.62 33.26
N ASN A 208 -17.60 -25.27 32.08
CA ASN A 208 -18.56 -24.21 31.76
C ASN A 208 -19.04 -23.35 32.94
N SER A 209 -18.38 -22.21 33.10
CA SER A 209 -18.97 -21.01 33.68
C SER A 209 -18.50 -19.85 32.80
N ALA A 210 -19.47 -19.15 32.19
CA ALA A 210 -19.24 -18.06 31.23
C ALA A 210 -18.09 -17.13 31.66
N PRO A 211 -17.11 -16.84 30.80
CA PRO A 211 -16.17 -15.76 31.08
C PRO A 211 -16.79 -14.44 30.63
N LYS A 212 -17.18 -13.66 31.64
CA LYS A 212 -17.14 -12.19 31.65
C LYS A 212 -15.97 -11.69 30.80
N VAL A 213 -16.27 -10.72 29.94
CA VAL A 213 -15.44 -9.56 29.57
C VAL A 213 -14.00 -9.68 30.09
N VAL A 214 -13.06 -10.06 29.21
CA VAL A 214 -11.63 -10.03 29.51
C VAL A 214 -10.97 -8.97 28.63
N ASN A 215 -10.84 -7.79 29.25
CA ASN A 215 -9.77 -6.80 29.13
C ASN A 215 -9.50 -6.16 27.75
N GLU A 216 -10.37 -5.20 27.40
CA GLU A 216 -9.89 -3.88 26.97
C GLU A 216 -9.03 -3.29 28.11
N ALA A 217 -7.71 -3.46 28.04
CA ALA A 217 -6.68 -2.59 28.65
C ALA A 217 -5.35 -3.33 28.72
N THR A 218 -4.49 -3.15 27.71
CA THR A 218 -3.05 -2.78 27.84
C THR A 218 -2.37 -2.95 26.46
N ALA A 219 -2.64 -2.04 25.54
CA ALA A 219 -1.69 -1.75 24.46
C ALA A 219 -0.73 -0.63 24.89
N GLN A 220 -0.21 -0.73 26.11
CA GLN A 220 1.05 -0.09 26.50
C GLN A 220 2.11 -1.18 26.47
N SER A 221 2.49 -1.57 25.25
CA SER A 221 3.64 -2.42 25.01
C SER A 221 4.25 -1.96 23.70
N SER A 222 5.21 -1.04 23.82
CA SER A 222 6.12 -0.60 22.76
C SER A 222 7.16 -1.66 22.43
N SER A 223 6.79 -2.95 22.50
CA SER A 223 7.66 -4.07 22.20
C SER A 223 7.44 -4.46 20.74
N ASP A 224 8.42 -4.14 19.89
CA ASP A 224 8.52 -4.50 18.46
C ASP A 224 8.30 -6.01 18.18
N ASP A 225 8.38 -6.86 19.21
CA ASP A 225 8.21 -8.32 19.15
C ASP A 225 6.75 -8.80 18.95
N THR A 226 5.75 -7.91 18.99
CA THR A 226 4.35 -8.27 18.80
C THR A 226 3.86 -7.88 17.40
N PRO A 227 3.32 -8.82 16.61
CA PRO A 227 2.69 -8.50 15.33
C PRO A 227 1.66 -7.38 15.46
N LEU A 228 1.65 -6.44 14.52
CA LEU A 228 0.71 -5.32 14.53
C LEU A 228 -0.74 -5.85 14.49
N GLY A 229 -1.45 -5.74 15.61
CA GLY A 229 -2.84 -6.17 15.71
C GLY A 229 -3.82 -5.18 15.10
N GLU A 230 -5.02 -5.65 14.73
CA GLU A 230 -6.09 -4.84 14.12
C GLU A 230 -6.54 -3.65 14.97
N ARG A 231 -6.28 -3.65 16.28
CA ARG A 231 -6.69 -2.57 17.20
C ARG A 231 -5.50 -1.80 17.75
N HIS A 232 -4.35 -1.90 17.11
CA HIS A 232 -3.13 -1.29 17.59
C HIS A 232 -3.17 0.24 17.47
N ASN A 233 -2.65 0.96 18.46
CA ASN A 233 -2.70 2.42 18.53
C ASN A 233 -2.09 3.12 17.29
N LEU A 234 -1.09 2.50 16.65
CA LEU A 234 -0.48 3.02 15.42
C LEU A 234 -1.46 3.07 14.24
N LEU A 235 -2.47 2.19 14.24
CA LEU A 235 -3.50 2.15 13.20
C LEU A 235 -4.65 3.11 13.48
N GLN A 236 -4.73 3.70 14.68
CA GLN A 236 -5.92 4.40 15.12
C GLN A 236 -6.35 5.55 14.20
N ARG A 237 -5.39 6.25 13.58
CA ARG A 237 -5.71 7.28 12.58
C ARG A 237 -6.45 6.72 11.36
N TYR A 238 -6.24 5.46 11.01
CA TYR A 238 -6.94 4.77 9.92
C TYR A 238 -8.24 4.11 10.38
N GLN A 239 -8.64 4.32 11.63
CA GLN A 239 -9.81 3.68 12.24
C GLN A 239 -10.86 4.75 12.55
N ASP A 240 -11.30 5.44 11.50
CA ASP A 240 -12.28 6.50 11.61
C ASP A 240 -13.49 6.17 10.73
N PHE A 241 -14.53 5.64 11.38
CA PHE A 241 -15.74 5.14 10.77
C PHE A 241 -16.44 6.23 9.96
N PRO A 242 -16.78 7.42 10.51
CA PRO A 242 -17.32 8.53 9.72
C PRO A 242 -16.49 8.89 8.49
N ARG A 243 -15.17 9.03 8.65
CA ARG A 243 -14.30 9.44 7.53
C ARG A 243 -14.28 8.40 6.41
N GLY A 244 -14.37 7.13 6.75
CA GLY A 244 -14.43 6.04 5.77
C GLY A 244 -15.68 6.05 4.88
N PHE A 245 -16.72 6.81 5.24
CA PHE A 245 -17.93 6.97 4.42
C PHE A 245 -18.21 8.40 3.97
N LEU A 246 -17.41 9.39 4.39
CA LEU A 246 -17.68 10.82 4.18
C LEU A 246 -17.81 11.21 2.70
N TYR A 247 -17.12 10.49 1.82
CA TYR A 247 -17.06 10.80 0.38
C TYR A 247 -18.13 10.08 -0.45
N GLY A 248 -19.16 9.51 0.18
CA GLY A 248 -20.40 9.11 -0.46
C GLY A 248 -20.78 7.63 -0.29
N THR A 249 -20.97 6.93 -1.40
CA THR A 249 -21.45 5.55 -1.43
C THR A 249 -20.30 4.58 -1.63
N VAL A 250 -20.20 3.57 -0.76
CA VAL A 250 -19.22 2.49 -0.88
C VAL A 250 -19.94 1.15 -1.05
N GLN A 251 -19.35 0.26 -1.84
CA GLN A 251 -19.94 -1.02 -2.21
C GLN A 251 -19.03 -2.16 -1.80
N LEU A 252 -19.64 -3.29 -1.43
CA LEU A 252 -18.92 -4.47 -1.02
C LEU A 252 -18.13 -5.02 -2.20
N VAL A 253 -16.84 -5.26 -1.96
CA VAL A 253 -15.94 -5.89 -2.93
C VAL A 253 -15.50 -7.25 -2.42
N TYR A 254 -14.99 -7.35 -1.19
CA TYR A 254 -14.56 -8.63 -0.58
C TYR A 254 -15.34 -8.93 0.69
N SER A 255 -15.67 -10.20 0.89
CA SER A 255 -16.28 -10.72 2.11
C SER A 255 -15.59 -12.01 2.52
N SER A 256 -15.35 -12.18 3.82
CA SER A 256 -14.82 -13.42 4.39
C SER A 256 -15.91 -14.50 4.55
N LEU A 257 -17.17 -14.18 4.22
CA LEU A 257 -18.30 -15.10 4.31
C LEU A 257 -18.93 -15.35 2.94
N GLU A 258 -18.81 -16.60 2.46
CA GLU A 258 -19.26 -17.03 1.13
C GLU A 258 -20.78 -16.92 0.98
N ASP A 259 -21.51 -17.46 1.95
CA ASP A 259 -22.97 -17.47 2.00
C ASP A 259 -23.46 -16.69 3.22
N ASP A 260 -23.80 -15.42 2.98
CA ASP A 260 -24.41 -14.52 3.95
C ASP A 260 -25.83 -14.17 3.48
N PRO A 261 -26.88 -14.61 4.18
CA PRO A 261 -28.27 -14.30 3.82
C PRO A 261 -28.60 -12.80 4.01
N SER A 262 -27.86 -12.12 4.89
CA SER A 262 -28.08 -10.73 5.29
C SER A 262 -26.90 -9.81 4.93
N ARG A 263 -26.23 -10.13 3.82
CA ARG A 263 -25.08 -9.39 3.30
C ARG A 263 -25.41 -7.93 3.03
N ILE A 264 -24.55 -7.03 3.49
CA ILE A 264 -24.61 -5.62 3.13
C ILE A 264 -23.81 -5.42 1.84
N CYS A 265 -24.50 -5.08 0.76
CA CYS A 265 -23.88 -4.87 -0.54
C CYS A 265 -23.40 -3.43 -0.76
N MET A 266 -23.98 -2.48 -0.04
CA MET A 266 -23.67 -1.07 -0.21
C MET A 266 -24.02 -0.28 1.05
N PHE A 267 -23.17 0.67 1.39
CA PHE A 267 -23.44 1.73 2.36
C PHE A 267 -23.52 3.06 1.63
N THR A 268 -24.52 3.87 2.00
CA THR A 268 -24.57 5.30 1.67
C THR A 268 -24.68 6.07 2.97
N TYR A 269 -23.68 6.89 3.26
CA TYR A 269 -23.66 7.74 4.44
C TYR A 269 -24.24 9.12 4.14
N ARG A 270 -25.16 9.58 4.98
CA ARG A 270 -25.75 10.92 4.91
C ARG A 270 -25.48 11.68 6.21
N PRO A 271 -24.51 12.61 6.24
CA PRO A 271 -24.23 13.43 7.42
C PRO A 271 -25.37 14.43 7.68
N ASN A 272 -25.55 14.82 8.95
CA ASN A 272 -26.51 15.88 9.32
C ASN A 272 -25.94 17.27 9.01
N GLU A 273 -26.80 18.22 8.59
CA GLU A 273 -26.39 19.59 8.29
C GLU A 273 -26.13 20.44 9.55
N ASN A 274 -26.89 20.25 10.64
CA ASN A 274 -26.63 20.79 12.01
C ASN A 274 -27.76 20.40 13.01
N PRO A 275 -27.49 20.17 14.32
CA PRO A 275 -26.17 19.90 14.92
C PRO A 275 -25.76 18.43 14.67
N PRO A 276 -24.46 18.07 14.82
CA PRO A 276 -24.02 16.72 14.53
C PRO A 276 -24.52 15.80 15.65
N GLU A 277 -24.71 14.50 15.42
CA GLU A 277 -23.55 13.67 15.73
C GLU A 277 -23.00 12.98 14.50
N HIS A 278 -23.71 12.05 13.86
CA HIS A 278 -23.13 11.35 12.72
C HIS A 278 -24.17 10.92 11.68
N GLY A 279 -25.33 11.58 11.57
CA GLY A 279 -26.28 11.35 10.47
C GLY A 279 -26.84 9.92 10.37
N LYS A 280 -27.11 9.45 9.16
CA LYS A 280 -27.74 8.14 8.90
C LYS A 280 -26.92 7.28 7.95
N LEU A 281 -26.91 5.97 8.20
CA LEU A 281 -26.42 4.96 7.27
C LEU A 281 -27.60 4.32 6.55
N HIS A 282 -27.54 4.36 5.22
CA HIS A 282 -28.44 3.63 4.34
C HIS A 282 -27.71 2.39 3.84
N MET A 283 -28.27 1.22 4.10
CA MET A 283 -27.65 -0.07 3.81
C MET A 283 -28.51 -0.84 2.82
N LEU A 284 -27.93 -1.15 1.66
CA LEU A 284 -28.55 -2.06 0.70
C LEU A 284 -28.12 -3.48 1.05
N THR A 285 -29.08 -4.36 1.34
CA THR A 285 -28.78 -5.72 1.82
C THR A 285 -29.46 -6.81 0.99
N THR A 286 -28.97 -8.04 1.12
CA THR A 286 -29.62 -9.23 0.54
C THR A 286 -30.78 -9.76 1.39
N SER A 287 -30.95 -9.28 2.63
CA SER A 287 -31.98 -9.77 3.55
C SER A 287 -33.39 -9.29 3.19
N THR A 288 -33.50 -8.14 2.53
CA THR A 288 -34.80 -7.52 2.23
C THR A 288 -35.32 -7.97 0.87
N THR A 289 -36.61 -8.31 0.83
CA THR A 289 -37.37 -8.52 -0.41
C THR A 289 -37.87 -7.20 -1.01
N GLN A 290 -37.84 -6.12 -0.23
CA GLN A 290 -38.16 -4.77 -0.66
C GLN A 290 -36.92 -4.09 -1.26
N LYS A 291 -37.15 -3.23 -2.25
CA LYS A 291 -36.11 -2.47 -2.99
C LYS A 291 -35.49 -1.33 -2.17
N ASP A 292 -35.87 -1.23 -0.91
CA ASP A 292 -35.55 -0.11 -0.06
C ASP A 292 -34.32 -0.41 0.81
N PHE A 293 -33.59 0.67 1.13
CA PHE A 293 -32.47 0.63 2.05
C PHE A 293 -32.95 0.38 3.48
N ILE A 294 -32.20 -0.42 4.23
CA ILE A 294 -32.29 -0.37 5.69
C ILE A 294 -31.64 0.93 6.12
N VAL A 295 -32.41 1.81 6.77
CA VAL A 295 -31.91 3.09 7.28
C VAL A 295 -31.74 2.98 8.78
N GLN A 296 -30.54 3.24 9.27
CA GLN A 296 -30.27 3.34 10.70
C GLN A 296 -29.66 4.70 11.05
N GLU A 297 -29.96 5.19 12.24
CA GLU A 297 -29.18 6.27 12.85
C GLU A 297 -27.75 5.78 13.07
N PHE A 298 -26.77 6.64 12.78
CA PHE A 298 -25.37 6.29 12.86
C PHE A 298 -24.76 6.90 14.13
N HIS A 299 -24.28 6.05 15.02
CA HIS A 299 -23.68 6.43 16.30
C HIS A 299 -22.31 5.75 16.45
N PRO A 300 -21.28 6.21 15.70
CA PRO A 300 -19.93 5.72 15.84
C PRO A 300 -19.27 6.28 17.11
N GLU A 301 -18.50 5.44 17.76
CA GLU A 301 -17.87 5.70 19.05
C GLU A 301 -16.37 5.39 19.00
N THR A 302 -15.62 6.01 19.91
CA THR A 302 -14.21 5.71 20.13
C THR A 302 -14.14 4.51 21.08
N ALA A 303 -13.31 3.52 20.77
CA ALA A 303 -13.06 2.43 21.69
C ALA A 303 -12.22 2.87 22.90
N ASP A 304 -12.36 2.15 24.01
CA ASP A 304 -11.70 2.50 25.26
C ASP A 304 -10.17 2.47 25.13
N GLY A 305 -9.51 3.47 25.72
CA GLY A 305 -8.05 3.61 25.67
C GLY A 305 -7.48 4.19 24.37
N LEU A 306 -8.34 4.52 23.39
CA LEU A 306 -7.95 5.12 22.12
C LEU A 306 -8.22 6.64 22.12
N ASN A 307 -7.46 7.40 21.30
CA ASN A 307 -7.67 8.84 21.10
C ASN A 307 -9.10 9.19 20.66
N THR A 308 -9.80 10.04 21.41
CA THR A 308 -11.21 10.43 21.19
C THR A 308 -11.47 11.15 19.86
N ALA A 309 -10.43 11.59 19.17
CA ALA A 309 -10.50 12.16 17.83
C ALA A 309 -10.96 11.17 16.76
N TYR A 310 -10.82 9.86 16.98
CA TYR A 310 -11.17 8.82 16.01
C TYR A 310 -12.33 7.97 16.51
N LYS A 311 -13.37 7.82 15.69
CA LYS A 311 -14.52 6.95 16.00
C LYS A 311 -14.30 5.58 15.36
N THR A 312 -13.83 4.61 16.13
CA THR A 312 -13.26 3.35 15.63
C THR A 312 -14.29 2.25 15.43
N LYS A 313 -15.46 2.35 16.07
CA LYS A 313 -16.50 1.32 16.04
C LYS A 313 -17.91 1.91 15.97
N ALA A 314 -18.88 1.11 15.54
CA ALA A 314 -20.30 1.45 15.55
C ALA A 314 -21.15 0.18 15.58
N GLN A 315 -22.40 0.29 16.04
CA GLN A 315 -23.38 -0.78 15.89
C GLN A 315 -24.00 -0.76 14.49
N ILE A 316 -23.99 -1.90 13.82
CA ILE A 316 -24.55 -2.09 12.48
C ILE A 316 -25.64 -3.16 12.54
N TYR A 317 -26.81 -2.84 11.99
CA TYR A 317 -27.93 -3.76 11.91
C TYR A 317 -27.69 -4.84 10.85
N ARG A 318 -27.79 -6.11 11.23
CA ARG A 318 -27.79 -7.28 10.36
C ARG A 318 -28.73 -8.34 10.91
N ASP A 319 -29.49 -8.99 10.03
CA ASP A 319 -30.30 -10.17 10.38
C ASP A 319 -31.15 -10.01 11.65
N GLY A 320 -31.87 -8.90 11.78
CA GLY A 320 -32.74 -8.66 12.93
C GLY A 320 -32.05 -8.13 14.20
N LYS A 321 -30.72 -7.98 14.22
CA LYS A 321 -29.95 -7.58 15.41
C LYS A 321 -28.88 -6.55 15.10
N PHE A 322 -28.44 -5.81 16.12
CA PHE A 322 -27.29 -4.91 16.02
C PHE A 322 -26.03 -5.64 16.44
N TYR A 323 -24.98 -5.53 15.62
CA TYR A 323 -23.66 -6.07 15.91
C TYR A 323 -22.63 -4.96 15.96
N GLU A 324 -21.75 -5.03 16.96
CA GLU A 324 -20.59 -4.14 17.04
C GLU A 324 -19.66 -4.42 15.85
N THR A 325 -19.39 -3.37 15.07
CA THR A 325 -18.54 -3.41 13.89
C THR A 325 -17.41 -2.41 14.07
N TRP A 326 -16.21 -2.84 13.76
CA TRP A 326 -14.97 -2.10 13.91
C TRP A 326 -14.39 -1.75 12.56
N VAL A 327 -13.79 -0.57 12.47
CA VAL A 327 -12.94 -0.23 11.32
C VAL A 327 -11.57 -0.85 11.57
N ILE A 328 -11.16 -1.78 10.71
CA ILE A 328 -9.75 -2.22 10.68
C ILE A 328 -8.91 -1.12 10.05
N PHE A 329 -9.38 -0.61 8.91
CA PHE A 329 -8.67 0.38 8.12
C PHE A 329 -9.63 1.17 7.22
N THR A 330 -9.37 2.46 7.05
CA THR A 330 -9.89 3.27 5.96
C THR A 330 -8.78 4.19 5.45
N ASP A 331 -8.73 4.41 4.14
CA ASP A 331 -7.93 5.50 3.56
C ASP A 331 -8.60 6.86 3.70
N ARG A 332 -9.80 6.89 4.31
CA ARG A 332 -10.65 8.05 4.48
C ARG A 332 -11.13 8.64 3.15
N LYS A 333 -11.10 7.89 2.04
CA LYS A 333 -11.52 8.37 0.72
C LYS A 333 -12.32 7.34 -0.05
N ARG A 334 -11.67 6.21 -0.36
CA ARG A 334 -12.13 5.26 -1.36
C ARG A 334 -12.37 3.88 -0.81
N CYS A 335 -11.96 3.56 0.41
CA CYS A 335 -12.33 2.29 0.99
C CYS A 335 -12.39 2.26 2.50
N THR A 336 -13.12 1.27 2.98
CA THR A 336 -13.27 0.96 4.39
C THR A 336 -13.30 -0.54 4.56
N LEU A 337 -12.44 -1.03 5.44
CA LEU A 337 -12.33 -2.40 5.86
C LEU A 337 -12.97 -2.55 7.24
N LEU A 338 -13.99 -3.40 7.33
CA LEU A 338 -14.78 -3.58 8.54
C LEU A 338 -14.61 -5.00 9.09
N ARG A 339 -14.62 -5.11 10.41
CA ARG A 339 -14.71 -6.36 11.17
C ARG A 339 -15.97 -6.37 12.03
N THR A 340 -16.77 -7.41 11.96
CA THR A 340 -17.95 -7.61 12.82
C THR A 340 -17.78 -8.91 13.62
N PRO A 341 -17.08 -8.88 14.78
CA PRO A 341 -16.73 -10.09 15.53
C PRO A 341 -17.94 -10.94 15.93
N GLY A 342 -19.02 -10.27 16.38
CA GLY A 342 -20.25 -10.93 16.82
C GLY A 342 -21.07 -11.57 15.69
N TYR A 343 -20.69 -11.38 14.43
CA TYR A 343 -21.37 -11.93 13.27
C TYR A 343 -20.36 -12.71 12.43
N HIS A 344 -20.11 -13.98 12.80
CA HIS A 344 -19.17 -14.89 12.11
C HIS A 344 -17.73 -14.38 11.97
N ASP A 345 -17.28 -13.51 12.87
CA ASP A 345 -16.00 -12.79 12.72
C ASP A 345 -15.82 -12.13 11.33
N LEU A 346 -16.94 -11.68 10.76
CA LEU A 346 -17.04 -11.23 9.38
C LEU A 346 -16.07 -10.08 9.10
N CYS A 347 -15.28 -10.22 8.04
CA CYS A 347 -14.46 -9.16 7.50
C CYS A 347 -14.86 -8.80 6.07
N GLU A 348 -15.07 -7.50 5.84
CA GLU A 348 -15.59 -6.97 4.58
C GLU A 348 -14.82 -5.73 4.12
N LEU A 349 -14.45 -5.72 2.85
CA LEU A 349 -13.90 -4.56 2.18
C LEU A 349 -14.97 -3.87 1.35
N PHE A 350 -15.17 -2.59 1.63
CA PHE A 350 -16.02 -1.70 0.84
C PHE A 350 -15.18 -0.68 0.09
N THR A 351 -15.53 -0.36 -1.15
CA THR A 351 -14.85 0.66 -1.95
C THR A 351 -15.83 1.67 -2.59
N ALA A 352 -15.43 2.93 -2.70
CA ALA A 352 -16.03 3.93 -3.58
C ALA A 352 -15.32 3.94 -4.94
N GLY A 353 -16.07 4.02 -6.04
CA GLY A 353 -15.52 4.09 -7.39
C GLY A 353 -15.17 2.72 -8.01
N ALA A 354 -14.07 2.67 -8.78
CA ALA A 354 -13.70 1.48 -9.55
C ALA A 354 -13.39 0.27 -8.64
N ARG A 355 -14.05 -0.85 -8.92
CA ARG A 355 -14.08 -2.09 -8.09
C ARG A 355 -12.95 -3.07 -8.40
N THR A 356 -11.90 -2.61 -9.10
CA THR A 356 -10.83 -3.47 -9.63
C THR A 356 -9.57 -3.37 -8.78
N SER A 357 -8.95 -4.51 -8.46
CA SER A 357 -7.64 -4.58 -7.78
C SER A 357 -6.49 -3.95 -8.59
N GLY A 358 -6.69 -3.71 -9.89
CA GLY A 358 -5.66 -3.22 -10.82
C GLY A 358 -5.44 -1.70 -10.88
N SER A 359 -6.17 -0.86 -10.15
CA SER A 359 -5.92 0.59 -10.12
C SER A 359 -6.36 1.24 -8.81
N LEU A 360 -5.55 2.20 -8.31
CA LEU A 360 -5.75 3.18 -7.21
C LEU A 360 -6.25 2.68 -5.83
N ASN A 361 -6.79 1.46 -5.71
CA ASN A 361 -7.37 0.85 -4.50
C ASN A 361 -6.54 -0.37 -4.03
N ASN A 362 -5.37 -0.63 -4.63
CA ASN A 362 -4.52 -1.80 -4.34
C ASN A 362 -4.20 -1.96 -2.84
N TYR A 363 -4.11 -0.84 -2.10
CA TYR A 363 -3.79 -0.89 -0.69
C TYR A 363 -4.93 -1.45 0.18
N CYS A 364 -6.21 -1.25 -0.12
CA CYS A 364 -7.28 -1.82 0.72
C CYS A 364 -7.33 -3.33 0.58
N PHE A 365 -7.11 -3.80 -0.65
CA PHE A 365 -7.02 -5.22 -0.96
C PHE A 365 -5.84 -5.86 -0.24
N PHE A 366 -4.72 -5.16 -0.21
CA PHE A 366 -3.55 -5.54 0.57
C PHE A 366 -3.85 -5.62 2.08
N ILE A 367 -4.43 -4.55 2.66
CA ILE A 367 -4.74 -4.50 4.09
C ILE A 367 -5.81 -5.55 4.45
N TYR A 368 -6.75 -5.82 3.53
CA TYR A 368 -7.68 -6.94 3.66
C TYR A 368 -6.91 -8.27 3.74
N ALA A 369 -6.01 -8.56 2.80
CA ALA A 369 -5.24 -9.80 2.82
C ALA A 369 -4.43 -9.94 4.12
N MET A 370 -3.91 -8.83 4.64
CA MET A 370 -3.13 -8.79 5.88
C MET A 370 -3.94 -9.15 7.13
N PHE A 371 -5.17 -8.65 7.27
CA PHE A 371 -5.97 -8.83 8.50
C PHE A 371 -7.05 -9.90 8.35
N CYS A 372 -7.55 -10.10 7.14
CA CYS A 372 -8.74 -10.90 6.85
C CYS A 372 -8.47 -12.11 5.97
N LYS A 373 -7.21 -12.35 5.57
CA LYS A 373 -6.78 -13.46 4.71
C LYS A 373 -7.44 -13.40 3.32
N GLU A 374 -7.50 -14.53 2.61
CA GLU A 374 -8.17 -14.60 1.32
C GLU A 374 -9.69 -14.46 1.48
N PRO A 375 -10.37 -13.60 0.70
CA PRO A 375 -11.81 -13.47 0.79
C PRO A 375 -12.52 -14.72 0.29
N ALA A 376 -13.51 -15.17 1.05
CA ALA A 376 -14.38 -16.27 0.64
C ALA A 376 -15.26 -15.89 -0.57
N LYS A 377 -15.57 -14.59 -0.75
CA LYS A 377 -16.33 -14.11 -1.90
C LYS A 377 -15.83 -12.75 -2.40
N LYS A 378 -15.76 -12.62 -3.72
CA LYS A 378 -15.35 -11.41 -4.44
C LYS A 378 -16.52 -10.92 -5.31
N PHE A 379 -16.76 -9.62 -5.29
CA PHE A 379 -17.82 -8.96 -6.04
C PHE A 379 -17.20 -7.96 -7.00
N THR A 380 -17.48 -8.12 -8.30
CA THR A 380 -17.00 -7.21 -9.35
C THR A 380 -18.06 -6.16 -9.68
N SER A 381 -19.31 -6.42 -9.30
CA SER A 381 -20.41 -5.49 -9.46
C SER A 381 -21.41 -5.47 -8.32
N LEU A 382 -22.16 -4.37 -8.19
CA LEU A 382 -23.29 -4.32 -7.26
C LEU A 382 -24.34 -5.39 -7.61
N GLY A 383 -24.51 -5.71 -8.89
CA GLY A 383 -25.41 -6.78 -9.34
C GLY A 383 -24.93 -8.17 -8.92
N ASP A 384 -23.63 -8.36 -8.69
CA ASP A 384 -23.09 -9.64 -8.20
C ASP A 384 -23.48 -9.87 -6.73
N CYS A 385 -23.53 -8.79 -5.94
CA CYS A 385 -23.93 -8.85 -4.54
C CYS A 385 -25.45 -8.79 -4.37
N TRP A 386 -26.11 -7.92 -5.12
CA TRP A 386 -27.54 -7.66 -5.06
C TRP A 386 -28.18 -7.85 -6.45
N PRO A 387 -28.56 -9.10 -6.81
CA PRO A 387 -28.89 -9.45 -8.18
C PRO A 387 -30.20 -8.85 -8.75
N PRO A 388 -30.29 -8.64 -10.09
CA PRO A 388 -31.32 -7.84 -10.75
C PRO A 388 -32.76 -8.36 -10.65
N ALA A 389 -33.02 -9.61 -10.27
CA ALA A 389 -34.38 -10.09 -9.99
C ALA A 389 -35.07 -9.28 -8.85
N ARG A 390 -34.29 -8.46 -8.13
CA ARG A 390 -34.75 -7.54 -7.09
C ARG A 390 -34.68 -6.06 -7.49
N GLN A 391 -34.18 -5.72 -8.69
CA GLN A 391 -34.20 -4.34 -9.21
C GLN A 391 -35.61 -3.93 -9.63
N PRO A 392 -36.06 -2.67 -9.40
CA PRO A 392 -37.28 -2.19 -10.03
C PRO A 392 -37.14 -2.12 -11.53
N SER A 393 -38.13 -2.71 -12.21
CA SER A 393 -38.49 -2.31 -13.57
C SER A 393 -38.60 -0.79 -13.62
N PRO A 394 -38.04 -0.14 -14.66
CA PRO A 394 -37.97 1.32 -14.77
C PRO A 394 -39.32 2.02 -14.74
#